data_AF-A0A956EYU8-F1
#
_entry.id   AF-A0A956EYU8-F1
#
_cell.length_a   1.000
_cell.length_b   1.000
_cell.length_c   1.000
_cell.angle_alpha   90.00
_cell.angle_beta   90.00
_cell.angle_gamma   90.00
#
_symmetry.space_group_name_H-M   'P 1'
#
loop_
_entity.id
_entity.type
_entity.pdbx_description
1 polymer ?
#
loop_
_entity_poly.entity_id
_entity_poly.type
_entity_poly.pdbx_seq_one_letter_code
_entity_poly.pdbx_strand_id
1 'polypeptide(L)'
;MFALAACDRPSPEPRALQLDEANQASESIPPQESVEEAQPLANVAPAPEAKTAPASESGECPANMVLVEGEYCPKVKQTCLRYLDPPGRFEKFRCAEYKQPAECEGPKKKMKYCIDRDEYVAPGN
;
A
#
# COMPACT_ATOMS: atom_id res chain seq x y z
N MET A 1 17.21 -39.10 27.05
CA MET A 1 16.57 -39.39 25.75
C MET A 1 15.21 -38.73 25.75
N PHE A 2 15.06 -37.57 25.10
CA PHE A 2 13.77 -36.91 24.95
C PHE A 2 13.31 -37.10 23.51
N ALA A 3 12.16 -37.75 23.35
CA ALA A 3 11.55 -37.99 22.05
C ALA A 3 10.90 -36.70 21.53
N LEU A 4 11.28 -36.30 20.31
CA LEU A 4 10.61 -35.26 19.54
C LEU A 4 9.27 -35.81 19.06
N ALA A 5 8.17 -35.33 19.63
CA ALA A 5 6.83 -35.57 19.10
C ALA A 5 6.66 -34.75 17.80
N ALA A 6 6.51 -35.43 16.67
CA ALA A 6 6.21 -34.81 15.39
C ALA A 6 4.76 -34.30 15.40
N CYS A 7 4.57 -33.02 15.08
CA CYS A 7 3.26 -32.45 14.79
C CYS A 7 2.83 -32.90 13.38
N ASP A 8 2.34 -34.14 13.27
CA ASP A 8 1.77 -34.68 12.05
C ASP A 8 0.35 -34.11 11.87
N ARG A 9 0.23 -33.00 11.12
CA ARG A 9 -1.05 -32.45 10.69
C ARG A 9 -1.35 -33.00 9.28
N PRO A 10 -2.41 -33.79 9.07
CA PRO A 10 -2.76 -34.24 7.73
C PRO A 10 -3.20 -33.05 6.87
N SER A 11 -2.67 -33.00 5.65
CA SER A 11 -2.99 -31.99 4.63
C SER A 11 -4.44 -32.16 4.16
N PRO A 12 -5.27 -31.10 4.15
CA PRO A 12 -6.59 -31.20 3.55
C PRO A 12 -6.46 -31.35 2.03
N GLU A 13 -7.17 -32.33 1.46
CA GLU A 13 -7.24 -32.56 0.01
C GLU A 13 -7.93 -31.38 -0.71
N PRO A 14 -7.55 -31.08 -1.96
CA PRO A 14 -8.16 -30.01 -2.72
C PRO A 14 -9.60 -30.38 -3.09
N ARG A 15 -10.56 -29.65 -2.50
CA ARG A 15 -11.96 -29.71 -2.90
C ARG A 15 -12.06 -29.13 -4.32
N ALA A 16 -12.30 -30.00 -5.30
CA ALA A 16 -12.52 -29.60 -6.69
C ALA A 16 -13.68 -28.60 -6.77
N LEU A 17 -13.38 -27.37 -7.20
CA LEU A 17 -14.41 -26.41 -7.57
C LEU A 17 -14.98 -26.85 -8.92
N GLN A 18 -16.22 -27.33 -8.93
CA GLN A 18 -16.99 -27.50 -10.17
C GLN A 18 -17.25 -26.12 -10.76
N LEU A 19 -16.70 -25.89 -11.95
CA LEU A 19 -17.02 -24.75 -12.80
C LEU A 19 -18.23 -25.15 -13.64
N ASP A 20 -19.42 -24.78 -13.17
CA ASP A 20 -20.61 -24.83 -14.01
C ASP A 20 -20.55 -23.69 -15.04
N GLU A 21 -20.63 -24.07 -16.31
CA GLU A 21 -20.76 -23.20 -17.47
C GLU A 21 -22.08 -22.40 -17.39
N ALA A 22 -21.98 -21.09 -17.12
CA ALA A 22 -23.04 -20.14 -17.40
C ALA A 22 -22.58 -19.21 -18.52
N ASN A 23 -22.98 -19.62 -19.72
CA ASN A 23 -22.79 -18.95 -20.99
C ASN A 23 -23.79 -17.77 -21.14
N GLN A 24 -23.30 -16.66 -21.68
CA GLN A 24 -24.02 -15.61 -22.42
C GLN A 24 -25.18 -14.84 -21.75
N ALA A 25 -24.89 -13.58 -21.42
CA ALA A 25 -25.75 -12.45 -21.77
C ALA A 25 -24.87 -11.21 -22.02
N SER A 26 -24.64 -10.90 -23.30
CA SER A 26 -24.29 -9.55 -23.73
C SER A 26 -25.53 -8.69 -23.59
N GLU A 27 -25.61 -7.92 -22.51
CA GLU A 27 -26.59 -6.85 -22.38
C GLU A 27 -25.83 -5.53 -22.48
N SER A 28 -26.06 -4.83 -23.59
CA SER A 28 -25.50 -3.52 -23.89
C SER A 28 -25.90 -2.53 -22.80
N ILE A 29 -24.95 -2.13 -21.96
CA ILE A 29 -25.17 -1.08 -20.95
C ILE A 29 -25.28 0.26 -21.69
N PRO A 30 -26.44 0.95 -21.67
CA PRO A 30 -26.52 2.31 -22.18
C PRO A 30 -25.69 3.25 -21.28
N PRO A 31 -25.08 4.31 -21.82
CA PRO A 31 -24.35 5.27 -21.00
C PRO A 31 -25.31 5.87 -19.97
N GLN A 32 -25.08 5.56 -18.69
CA GLN A 32 -25.77 6.20 -17.58
C GLN A 32 -25.21 7.62 -17.47
N GLU A 33 -25.84 8.56 -18.17
CA GLU A 33 -25.72 9.98 -17.89
C GLU A 33 -26.55 10.28 -16.63
N SER A 34 -26.03 9.88 -15.47
CA SER A 34 -26.57 10.28 -14.17
C SER A 34 -25.81 11.52 -13.73
N VAL A 35 -26.40 12.67 -14.02
CA VAL A 35 -26.10 13.94 -13.35
C VAL A 35 -26.46 13.79 -11.87
N GLU A 36 -25.49 13.33 -11.08
CA GLU A 36 -25.58 13.35 -9.62
C GLU A 36 -25.39 14.80 -9.16
N GLU A 37 -26.53 15.48 -9.04
CA GLU A 37 -26.67 16.78 -8.41
C GLU A 37 -26.02 16.75 -7.02
N ALA A 38 -24.93 17.51 -6.86
CA ALA A 38 -24.17 17.58 -5.63
C ALA A 38 -25.05 18.14 -4.51
N GLN A 39 -25.56 17.26 -3.64
CA GLN A 39 -26.22 17.66 -2.41
C GLN A 39 -25.19 18.37 -1.52
N PRO A 40 -25.52 19.53 -0.92
CA PRO A 40 -24.60 20.23 -0.05
C PRO A 40 -24.32 19.38 1.20
N LEU A 41 -23.05 19.03 1.41
CA LEU A 41 -22.53 18.48 2.68
C LEU A 41 -22.63 19.56 3.76
N ALA A 42 -23.83 19.80 4.28
CA ALA A 42 -24.07 20.64 5.44
C ALA A 42 -24.25 19.75 6.68
N ASN A 43 -23.14 19.17 7.15
CA ASN A 43 -22.85 18.75 8.54
C ASN A 43 -21.85 17.59 8.55
N VAL A 44 -20.60 17.88 8.21
CA VAL A 44 -19.49 17.11 8.77
C VAL A 44 -19.12 17.82 10.06
N ALA A 45 -19.32 17.17 11.21
CA ALA A 45 -18.83 17.68 12.48
C ALA A 45 -17.32 17.96 12.33
N PRO A 46 -16.79 19.10 12.81
CA PRO A 46 -15.38 19.39 12.66
C PRO A 46 -14.59 18.26 13.33
N ALA A 47 -13.72 17.62 12.55
CA ALA A 47 -12.64 16.83 13.13
C ALA A 47 -11.93 17.70 14.17
N PRO A 48 -11.55 17.17 15.34
CA PRO A 48 -10.83 17.95 16.32
C PRO A 48 -9.61 18.53 15.63
N GLU A 49 -9.58 19.86 15.53
CA GLU A 49 -8.47 20.59 14.91
C GLU A 49 -7.19 20.10 15.58
N ALA A 50 -6.35 19.42 14.79
CA ALA A 50 -4.98 19.20 15.18
C ALA A 50 -4.41 20.59 15.44
N LYS A 51 -4.20 20.92 16.72
CA LYS A 51 -3.67 22.22 17.13
C LYS A 51 -2.40 22.44 16.32
N THR A 52 -2.45 23.39 15.39
CA THR A 52 -1.29 23.86 14.65
C THR A 52 -0.23 24.23 15.68
N ALA A 53 0.79 23.39 15.82
CA ALA A 53 1.93 23.70 16.65
C ALA A 53 2.58 24.98 16.10
N PRO A 54 3.01 25.91 16.96
CA PRO A 54 3.69 27.12 16.49
C PRO A 54 4.91 26.68 15.68
N ALA A 55 5.05 27.23 14.48
CA ALA A 55 6.25 27.07 13.67
C ALA A 55 7.46 27.51 14.51
N SER A 56 8.33 26.56 14.83
CA SER A 56 9.53 26.84 15.62
C SER A 56 10.48 27.72 14.80
N GLU A 57 10.74 28.94 15.29
CA GLU A 57 11.54 29.99 14.63
C GLU A 57 13.05 29.71 14.54
N SER A 58 13.48 28.45 14.43
CA SER A 58 14.92 28.14 14.27
C SER A 58 15.24 26.80 13.61
N GLY A 59 14.24 26.08 13.09
CA GLY A 59 14.46 24.83 12.36
C GLY A 59 13.67 24.81 11.05
N GLU A 60 14.23 24.20 10.00
CA GLU A 60 13.57 24.02 8.69
C GLU A 60 12.23 23.27 8.78
N CYS A 61 11.96 22.62 9.91
CA CYS A 61 10.70 21.96 10.24
C CYS A 61 10.18 22.33 11.64
N PRO A 62 8.86 22.25 11.88
CA PRO A 62 8.25 22.38 13.19
C PRO A 62 8.76 21.35 14.21
N ALA A 63 8.48 21.59 15.49
CA ALA A 63 8.77 20.63 16.56
C ALA A 63 8.13 19.25 16.27
N ASN A 64 8.86 18.18 16.57
CA ASN A 64 8.48 16.79 16.30
C ASN A 64 8.36 16.40 14.82
N MET A 65 8.89 17.21 13.91
CA MET A 65 9.02 16.87 12.49
C MET A 65 10.49 16.81 12.06
N VAL A 66 10.78 16.09 10.99
CA VAL A 66 12.11 15.90 10.39
C VAL A 66 12.10 16.38 8.94
N LEU A 67 13.14 17.11 8.54
CA LEU A 67 13.32 17.55 7.16
C LEU A 67 13.78 16.38 6.28
N VAL A 68 13.09 16.17 5.18
CA VAL A 68 13.49 15.25 4.11
C VAL A 68 13.78 16.07 2.86
N GLU A 69 14.99 15.94 2.32
CA GLU A 69 15.41 16.57 1.07
C GLU A 69 16.08 15.55 0.15
N GLY A 70 15.71 15.53 -1.13
CA GLY A 70 16.29 14.60 -2.09
C GLY A 70 15.60 14.59 -3.45
N GLU A 71 15.91 13.57 -4.25
CA GLU A 71 15.29 13.34 -5.55
C GLU A 71 14.26 12.21 -5.49
N TYR A 72 13.02 12.50 -5.89
CA TYR A 72 11.96 11.53 -6.03
C TYR A 72 11.87 11.00 -7.46
N CYS A 73 11.78 9.68 -7.60
CA CYS A 73 11.54 9.01 -8.87
C CYS A 73 10.06 8.61 -9.00
N PRO A 74 9.27 9.26 -9.87
CA PRO A 74 7.85 8.92 -10.05
C PRO A 74 7.61 7.62 -10.83
N LYS A 75 8.64 7.11 -11.52
CA LYS A 75 8.59 5.87 -12.32
C LYS A 75 9.80 5.01 -11.99
N VAL A 76 9.72 4.29 -10.87
CA VAL A 76 10.78 3.40 -10.40
C VAL A 76 10.61 2.00 -11.00
N LYS A 77 11.69 1.45 -11.55
CA LYS A 77 11.77 0.06 -11.97
C LYS A 77 12.52 -0.76 -10.95
N GLN A 78 11.83 -1.76 -10.42
CA GLN A 78 12.36 -2.73 -9.46
C GLN A 78 12.57 -4.07 -10.16
N THR A 79 13.83 -4.46 -10.34
CA THR A 79 14.16 -5.77 -10.92
C THR A 79 14.31 -6.79 -9.81
N CYS A 80 13.49 -7.84 -9.83
CA CYS A 80 13.57 -8.92 -8.85
C CYS A 80 14.69 -9.91 -9.21
N LEU A 81 15.57 -10.19 -8.25
CA LEU A 81 16.66 -11.17 -8.38
C LEU A 81 16.24 -12.55 -7.85
N ARG A 82 15.35 -12.58 -6.84
CA ARG A 82 14.86 -13.81 -6.24
C ARG A 82 13.42 -13.68 -5.80
N TYR A 83 12.57 -14.58 -6.26
CA TYR A 83 11.16 -14.65 -5.88
C TYR A 83 10.95 -15.56 -4.65
N LEU A 84 9.91 -15.28 -3.87
CA LEU A 84 9.52 -16.08 -2.69
C LEU A 84 8.51 -17.17 -3.02
N ASP A 85 7.81 -17.04 -4.14
CA ASP A 85 6.67 -17.88 -4.45
C ASP A 85 7.11 -19.23 -5.03
N PRO A 86 6.36 -20.31 -4.73
CA PRO A 86 6.63 -21.60 -5.33
C PRO A 86 6.34 -21.57 -6.84
N PRO A 87 6.90 -22.51 -7.62
CA PRO A 87 6.64 -22.62 -9.05
C PRO A 87 5.16 -22.75 -9.37
N GLY A 88 4.74 -22.15 -10.49
CA GLY A 88 3.36 -22.17 -10.97
C GLY A 88 2.87 -20.80 -11.39
N ARG A 89 1.54 -20.63 -11.44
CA ARG A 89 0.90 -19.41 -11.97
C ARG A 89 1.32 -18.12 -11.23
N PHE A 90 1.67 -18.22 -9.95
CA PHE A 90 1.95 -17.08 -9.09
C PHE A 90 3.41 -16.98 -8.66
N GLU A 91 4.32 -17.68 -9.34
CA GLU A 91 5.73 -17.81 -8.93
C GLU A 91 6.54 -16.48 -8.92
N LYS A 92 5.94 -15.37 -9.38
CA LYS A 92 6.60 -14.05 -9.50
C LYS A 92 5.89 -12.89 -8.80
N PHE A 93 5.03 -13.17 -7.83
CA PHE A 93 4.17 -12.15 -7.21
C PHE A 93 4.88 -11.42 -6.06
N ARG A 94 5.76 -12.11 -5.34
CA ARG A 94 6.50 -11.60 -4.20
C ARG A 94 7.99 -11.75 -4.44
N CYS A 95 8.69 -10.62 -4.39
CA CYS A 95 10.13 -10.60 -4.50
C CYS A 95 10.78 -10.61 -3.12
N ALA A 96 11.80 -11.44 -2.96
CA ALA A 96 12.61 -11.51 -1.75
C ALA A 96 13.80 -10.53 -1.78
N GLU A 97 14.33 -10.29 -2.98
CA GLU A 97 15.55 -9.53 -3.18
C GLU A 97 15.48 -8.75 -4.49
N TYR A 98 15.63 -7.42 -4.37
CA TYR A 98 15.64 -6.50 -5.50
C TYR A 98 17.06 -6.10 -5.85
N LYS A 99 17.33 -5.96 -7.15
CA LYS A 99 18.58 -5.36 -7.65
C LYS A 99 18.71 -3.94 -7.12
N GLN A 100 19.88 -3.61 -6.57
CA GLN A 100 20.22 -2.27 -6.12
C GLN A 100 21.32 -1.63 -7.00
N PRO A 101 21.29 -0.31 -7.23
CA PRO A 101 20.18 0.60 -6.91
C PRO A 101 18.98 0.36 -7.84
N ALA A 102 17.80 0.74 -7.39
CA ALA A 102 16.62 0.77 -8.26
C ALA A 102 16.83 1.74 -9.43
N GLU A 103 16.30 1.38 -10.60
CA GLU A 103 16.41 2.19 -11.81
C GLU A 103 15.27 3.21 -11.86
N CYS A 104 15.57 4.47 -12.18
CA CYS A 104 14.54 5.49 -12.40
C CYS A 104 14.31 5.68 -13.90
N GLU A 105 13.13 5.32 -14.39
CA GLU A 105 12.79 5.40 -15.82
C GLU A 105 12.14 6.73 -16.20
N GLY A 106 11.84 7.58 -15.21
CA GLY A 106 11.22 8.89 -15.41
C GLY A 106 12.13 10.05 -15.01
N PRO A 107 11.72 11.30 -15.30
CA PRO A 107 12.41 12.47 -14.79
C PRO A 107 12.31 12.52 -13.26
N LYS A 108 13.45 12.65 -12.60
CA LYS A 108 13.52 12.84 -11.16
C LYS A 108 13.04 14.23 -10.77
N LYS A 109 12.42 14.34 -9.60
CA LYS A 109 11.92 15.60 -9.04
C LYS A 109 12.65 15.90 -7.74
N LYS A 110 13.21 17.10 -7.60
CA LYS A 110 13.72 17.57 -6.31
C LYS A 110 12.54 17.79 -5.37
N MET A 111 12.62 17.25 -4.16
CA MET A 111 11.61 17.41 -3.13
C MET A 111 12.27 17.82 -1.82
N LYS A 112 11.58 18.67 -1.07
CA LYS A 112 11.94 19.13 0.26
C LYS A 112 10.67 19.32 1.07
N TYR A 113 10.50 18.57 2.15
CA TYR A 113 9.29 18.60 2.99
C TYR A 113 9.59 18.07 4.40
N CYS A 114 8.71 18.38 5.35
CA CYS A 114 8.79 17.88 6.72
C CYS A 114 7.88 16.65 6.89
N ILE A 115 8.38 15.61 7.55
CA ILE A 115 7.61 14.43 7.95
C ILE A 115 7.54 14.33 9.47
N ASP A 116 6.54 13.65 10.00
CA ASP A 116 6.49 13.35 11.43
C ASP A 116 7.72 12.51 11.83
N ARG A 117 8.32 12.83 12.98
CA ARG A 117 9.49 12.10 13.48
C ARG A 117 9.13 10.68 13.90
N ASP A 118 7.96 10.53 14.50
CA ASP A 118 7.49 9.30 15.11
C ASP A 118 6.13 8.93 14.50
N GLU A 119 5.88 7.63 14.29
CA GLU A 119 4.55 7.16 13.88
C GLU A 119 3.53 7.41 15.00
N TYR A 120 2.31 7.78 14.63
CA TYR A 120 1.24 7.98 15.61
C TYR A 120 0.89 6.67 16.33
N VAL A 121 0.99 6.66 17.66
CA VAL A 121 0.50 5.58 18.51
C VAL A 121 -0.67 6.11 19.33
N ALA A 122 -1.82 5.44 19.23
CA ALA A 122 -2.97 5.80 20.05
C ALA A 122 -2.65 5.55 21.54
N PRO A 123 -3.12 6.41 22.46
CA PRO A 123 -2.85 6.24 23.89
C PRO A 123 -3.21 4.83 24.38
N GLY A 124 -2.25 4.15 25.02
CA GLY A 124 -2.44 2.82 25.61
C GLY A 124 -2.10 1.62 24.73
N ASN A 125 -1.41 1.83 23.60
CA ASN A 125 -0.82 0.75 22.77
C ASN A 125 0.69 0.66 22.95
#